data_AF-A0A6B0Y346-F1
#
_entry.id   AF-A0A6B0Y346-F1
#
_cell.length_a   1.000
_cell.length_b   1.000
_cell.length_c   1.000
_cell.angle_alpha   90.00
_cell.angle_beta   90.00
_cell.angle_gamma   90.00
#
_symmetry.space_group_name_H-M   'P 1'
#
loop_
_entity.id
_entity.type
_entity.pdbx_description
1 polymer ?
#
loop_
_entity_poly.entity_id
_entity_poly.type
_entity_poly.pdbx_seq_one_letter_code
_entity_poly.pdbx_strand_id
1 'polypeptide(L)'
;SCTEWIDDGWQLEDTIALARMLKSEGVDLIDCSSGLGAAGGEFPAYPAAAGWQVPFSDAVRNRAKIPTAAVGMISDPMQADMIIRNGQADLVLLASAMLNDPYWPYHAARALGTPARRGVPMPAPYGYVLDRNRPYQPEVKPRNDR
;
A
#
# COMPACT_ATOMS: atom_id res chain seq x y z
N SER A 1 9.12 -6.77 11.99
CA SER A 1 8.44 -6.01 13.04
C SER A 1 9.14 -4.66 13.22
N CYS A 2 8.36 -3.59 13.34
CA CYS A 2 8.79 -2.21 13.60
C CYS A 2 8.67 -1.84 15.08
N THR A 3 7.83 -2.54 15.84
CA THR A 3 7.72 -2.41 17.29
C THR A 3 6.99 -3.62 17.86
N GLU A 4 7.32 -3.99 19.09
CA GLU A 4 6.64 -5.06 19.86
C GLU A 4 5.61 -4.53 20.85
N TRP A 5 5.45 -3.21 20.98
CA TRP A 5 4.47 -2.56 21.86
C TRP A 5 4.62 -2.90 23.36
N ILE A 6 5.81 -3.28 23.81
CA ILE A 6 6.16 -3.48 25.21
C ILE A 6 7.41 -2.65 25.54
N ASP A 7 7.54 -2.19 26.79
CA ASP A 7 8.57 -1.21 27.19
C ASP A 7 10.01 -1.69 26.93
N ASP A 8 10.31 -2.95 27.27
CA ASP A 8 11.63 -3.56 27.07
C ASP A 8 11.74 -4.36 25.75
N GLY A 9 10.79 -4.16 24.83
CA GLY A 9 10.73 -4.85 23.55
C GLY A 9 11.42 -4.10 22.42
N TRP A 10 11.40 -4.70 21.24
CA TRP A 10 11.91 -4.08 20.01
C TRP A 10 11.15 -2.78 19.70
N GLN A 11 11.88 -1.69 19.48
CA GLN A 11 11.32 -0.37 19.19
C GLN A 11 11.59 0.07 17.75
N LEU A 12 10.90 1.14 17.32
CA LEU A 12 11.06 1.69 15.97
C LEU A 12 12.50 2.14 15.68
N GLU A 13 13.21 2.65 16.69
CA GLU A 13 14.62 3.04 16.54
C GLU A 13 15.53 1.86 16.23
N ASP A 14 15.26 0.70 16.83
CA ASP A 14 15.99 -0.54 16.57
C ASP A 14 15.77 -1.00 15.13
N THR A 15 14.52 -0.92 14.64
CA THR A 15 14.22 -1.21 13.23
C THR A 15 14.94 -0.28 12.27
N ILE A 16 15.04 1.01 12.59
CA ILE A 16 15.75 1.97 11.73
C ILE A 16 17.26 1.69 11.72
N ALA A 17 17.85 1.37 12.87
CA ALA A 17 19.24 0.96 12.96
C ALA A 17 19.49 -0.32 12.14
N LEU A 18 18.63 -1.33 12.31
CA LEU A 18 18.68 -2.58 11.56
C LEU A 18 18.52 -2.35 10.05
N ALA A 19 17.57 -1.54 9.63
CA ALA A 19 17.32 -1.24 8.21
C ALA A 19 18.55 -0.59 7.54
N ARG A 20 19.32 0.23 8.26
CA ARG A 20 20.59 0.78 7.73
C ARG A 20 21.65 -0.29 7.53
N MET A 21 21.75 -1.25 8.46
CA MET A 21 22.67 -2.39 8.33
C MET A 21 22.25 -3.30 7.18
N LEU A 22 20.96 -3.64 7.09
CA LEU A 22 20.44 -4.46 6.00
C LEU A 22 20.62 -3.83 4.62
N LYS A 23 20.52 -2.50 4.55
CA LYS A 23 20.82 -1.77 3.31
C LYS A 23 22.26 -1.99 2.84
N SER A 24 23.25 -2.01 3.75
CA SER A 24 24.65 -2.28 3.36
C SER A 24 24.87 -3.73 2.93
N GLU A 25 24.03 -4.65 3.39
CA GLU A 25 24.03 -6.06 2.98
C GLU A 25 23.27 -6.32 1.67
N GLY A 26 22.71 -5.29 1.03
CA GLY A 26 22.03 -5.39 -0.26
C GLY A 26 20.54 -5.72 -0.18
N VAL A 27 19.88 -5.50 0.96
CA VAL A 27 18.41 -5.59 1.02
C VAL A 27 17.77 -4.45 0.22
N ASP A 28 16.85 -4.81 -0.67
CA ASP A 28 16.20 -3.86 -1.59
C ASP A 28 14.99 -3.14 -0.98
N LEU A 29 14.29 -3.76 -0.03
CA LEU A 29 13.05 -3.25 0.53
C LEU A 29 12.77 -3.79 1.93
N ILE A 30 12.20 -2.95 2.79
CA ILE A 30 11.70 -3.34 4.13
C ILE A 30 10.16 -3.33 4.16
N ASP A 31 9.56 -4.46 4.51
CA ASP A 31 8.13 -4.55 4.82
C ASP A 31 7.88 -4.14 6.28
N CYS A 32 7.19 -3.02 6.46
CA CYS A 32 7.05 -2.36 7.75
C CYS A 32 5.73 -2.74 8.43
N SER A 33 5.77 -3.86 9.17
CA SER A 33 4.69 -4.31 10.05
C SER A 33 5.05 -4.20 11.54
N SER A 34 4.11 -4.34 12.49
CA SER A 34 4.42 -4.46 13.92
C SER A 34 4.22 -5.87 14.48
N GLY A 35 4.84 -6.16 15.62
CA GLY A 35 4.50 -7.29 16.46
C GLY A 35 3.07 -7.13 16.97
N LEU A 36 2.35 -8.25 17.05
CA LEU A 36 1.00 -8.32 17.63
C LEU A 36 0.94 -9.33 18.78
N GLY A 37 2.06 -9.93 19.17
CA GLY A 37 2.15 -10.84 20.30
C GLY A 37 3.04 -10.23 21.38
N ALA A 38 2.47 -9.87 22.52
CA ALA A 38 3.29 -9.65 23.71
C ALA A 38 3.77 -11.01 24.23
N ALA A 39 5.02 -11.08 24.66
CA ALA A 39 5.47 -12.14 25.54
C ALA A 39 4.65 -12.06 26.86
N GLY A 40 3.58 -12.85 26.95
CA GLY A 40 2.64 -12.81 28.08
C GLY A 40 1.17 -12.99 27.71
N GLY A 41 0.81 -12.94 26.43
CA GLY A 41 -0.56 -13.23 25.96
C GLY A 41 -1.54 -12.07 26.05
N GLU A 42 -1.13 -10.90 26.57
CA GLU A 42 -1.92 -9.67 26.49
C GLU A 42 -1.69 -9.00 25.13
N PHE A 43 -2.77 -8.74 24.39
CA PHE A 43 -2.66 -7.97 23.16
C PHE A 43 -2.40 -6.51 23.52
N PRO A 44 -1.27 -5.93 23.09
CA PRO A 44 -1.02 -4.51 23.31
C PRO A 44 -2.12 -3.69 22.64
N ALA A 45 -2.50 -2.57 23.26
CA ALA A 45 -3.49 -1.65 22.70
C ALA A 45 -2.90 -0.93 21.48
N TYR A 46 -2.96 -1.57 20.31
CA TYR A 46 -2.58 -0.94 19.04
C TYR A 46 -3.78 -0.24 18.39
N PRO A 47 -3.57 0.80 17.57
CA PRO A 47 -4.66 1.46 16.87
C PRO A 47 -5.21 0.53 15.78
N ALA A 48 -6.39 -0.06 15.97
CA ALA A 48 -7.03 -0.90 14.96
C ALA A 48 -7.79 -0.07 13.90
N ALA A 49 -7.07 0.82 13.19
CA ALA A 49 -7.65 1.75 12.22
C ALA A 49 -6.94 1.69 10.86
N ALA A 50 -7.63 2.00 9.76
CA ALA A 50 -7.03 1.96 8.42
C ALA A 50 -5.75 2.83 8.33
N GLY A 51 -4.66 2.23 7.85
CA GLY A 51 -3.37 2.90 7.68
C GLY A 51 -2.53 3.06 8.96
N TRP A 52 -2.89 2.42 10.07
CA TRP A 52 -2.22 2.65 11.36
C TRP A 52 -0.72 2.30 11.39
N GLN A 53 -0.25 1.43 10.49
CA GLN A 53 1.17 1.05 10.39
C GLN A 53 1.95 1.89 9.36
N VAL A 54 1.27 2.75 8.60
CA VAL A 54 1.91 3.65 7.61
C VAL A 54 3.03 4.50 8.22
N PRO A 55 2.90 5.06 9.44
CA PRO A 55 3.97 5.84 10.05
C PRO A 55 5.28 5.05 10.25
N PHE A 56 5.23 3.72 10.38
CA PHE A 56 6.44 2.90 10.47
C PHE A 56 7.20 2.85 9.15
N SER A 57 6.49 2.61 8.05
CA SER A 57 7.05 2.67 6.70
C SER A 57 7.67 4.05 6.43
N ASP A 58 6.94 5.11 6.74
CA ASP A 58 7.38 6.49 6.53
C ASP A 58 8.68 6.78 7.30
N ALA A 59 8.73 6.41 8.58
CA ALA A 59 9.90 6.61 9.42
C ALA A 59 11.12 5.83 8.92
N VAL A 60 10.95 4.53 8.62
CA VAL A 60 12.05 3.68 8.12
C VAL A 60 12.56 4.19 6.77
N ARG A 61 11.66 4.49 5.84
CA ARG A 61 12.01 5.03 4.52
C ARG A 61 12.82 6.31 4.63
N ASN A 62 12.33 7.27 5.40
CA ASN A 62 12.93 8.59 5.47
C ASN A 62 14.19 8.65 6.33
N ARG A 63 14.33 7.78 7.34
CA ARG A 63 15.45 7.82 8.29
C ARG A 63 16.54 6.79 8.00
N ALA A 64 16.19 5.63 7.44
CA ALA A 64 17.16 4.63 6.97
C ALA A 64 17.50 4.77 5.48
N LYS A 65 16.72 5.55 4.71
CA LYS A 65 16.94 5.81 3.28
C LYS A 65 16.99 4.52 2.45
N ILE A 66 16.09 3.59 2.75
CA ILE A 66 15.88 2.32 2.04
C ILE A 66 14.41 2.27 1.58
N PRO A 67 14.09 1.67 0.42
CA PRO A 67 12.70 1.51 0.01
C PRO A 67 11.87 0.73 1.03
N THR A 68 10.59 1.08 1.15
CA THR A 68 9.69 0.42 2.10
C THR A 68 8.35 0.04 1.50
N ALA A 69 7.73 -0.96 2.12
CA ALA A 69 6.33 -1.30 1.92
C ALA A 69 5.50 -0.97 3.17
N ALA A 70 4.34 -0.36 2.96
CA ALA A 70 3.36 -0.11 4.01
C ALA A 70 2.26 -1.19 4.04
N VAL A 71 1.83 -1.52 5.25
CA VAL A 71 0.67 -2.37 5.58
C VAL A 71 -0.24 -1.65 6.58
N GLY A 72 -1.22 -2.37 7.15
CA GLY A 72 -2.03 -1.88 8.28
C GLY A 72 -3.46 -1.53 7.89
N MET A 73 -4.25 -2.53 7.46
CA MET A 73 -5.67 -2.38 7.13
C MET A 73 -5.94 -1.38 6.00
N ILE A 74 -5.07 -1.35 5.00
CA ILE A 74 -5.25 -0.54 3.79
C ILE A 74 -6.15 -1.32 2.83
N SER A 75 -7.25 -0.72 2.42
CA SER A 75 -8.19 -1.31 1.45
C SER A 75 -8.82 -0.29 0.50
N ASP A 76 -8.75 0.99 0.83
CA ASP A 76 -9.27 2.05 -0.02
C ASP A 76 -8.24 2.44 -1.10
N PRO A 77 -8.61 2.46 -2.40
CA PRO A 77 -7.70 2.84 -3.47
C PRO A 77 -7.11 4.25 -3.33
N MET A 78 -7.88 5.22 -2.85
CA MET A 78 -7.41 6.60 -2.69
C MET A 78 -6.39 6.68 -1.56
N GLN A 79 -6.62 5.98 -0.44
CA GLN A 79 -5.65 5.86 0.65
C GLN A 79 -4.33 5.26 0.15
N ALA A 80 -4.38 4.16 -0.59
CA ALA A 80 -3.19 3.52 -1.13
C ALA A 80 -2.39 4.44 -2.07
N ASP A 81 -3.08 5.15 -2.98
CA ASP A 81 -2.45 6.13 -3.90
C ASP A 81 -1.81 7.30 -3.14
N MET A 82 -2.49 7.83 -2.12
CA MET A 82 -1.96 8.91 -1.28
C MET A 82 -0.70 8.50 -0.51
N ILE A 83 -0.65 7.28 0.04
CA ILE A 83 0.54 6.76 0.76
C ILE A 83 1.79 6.83 -0.14
N ILE A 84 1.64 6.40 -1.40
CA ILE A 84 2.74 6.43 -2.37
C ILE A 84 3.08 7.86 -2.78
N ARG A 85 2.08 8.67 -3.16
CA ARG A 85 2.30 10.06 -3.62
C ARG A 85 2.92 10.96 -2.57
N ASN A 86 2.59 10.71 -1.30
CA ASN A 86 3.16 11.45 -0.17
C ASN A 86 4.56 10.96 0.23
N GLY A 87 5.09 9.91 -0.43
CA GLY A 87 6.41 9.36 -0.14
C GLY A 87 6.50 8.64 1.20
N GLN A 88 5.37 8.15 1.73
CA GLN A 88 5.31 7.41 2.99
C GLN A 88 5.70 5.93 2.81
N ALA A 89 5.60 5.42 1.58
CA ALA A 89 6.07 4.10 1.18
C ALA A 89 6.39 4.08 -0.31
N ASP A 90 7.17 3.09 -0.75
CA ASP A 90 7.39 2.82 -2.17
C ASP A 90 6.43 1.73 -2.68
N LEU A 91 5.88 0.89 -1.79
CA LEU A 91 4.82 -0.07 -2.08
C LEU A 91 3.73 -0.07 -0.99
N VAL A 92 2.53 -0.50 -1.36
CA VAL A 92 1.45 -0.84 -0.42
C VAL A 92 1.15 -2.33 -0.56
N LEU A 93 1.26 -3.07 0.53
CA LEU A 93 0.94 -4.50 0.56
C LEU A 93 -0.46 -4.71 1.13
N LEU A 94 -1.25 -5.49 0.40
CA LEU A 94 -2.66 -5.73 0.67
C LEU A 94 -2.87 -7.21 1.00
N ALA A 95 -3.43 -7.49 2.19
CA ALA A 95 -3.81 -8.84 2.61
C ALA A 95 -5.33 -9.03 2.49
N SER A 96 -6.09 -8.65 3.51
CA SER A 96 -7.55 -8.88 3.56
C SER A 96 -8.32 -8.24 2.41
N ALA A 97 -7.86 -7.11 1.88
CA ALA A 97 -8.49 -6.47 0.72
C ALA A 97 -8.46 -7.38 -0.53
N MET A 98 -7.34 -8.07 -0.77
CA MET A 98 -7.18 -8.99 -1.90
C MET A 98 -7.98 -10.29 -1.72
N LEU A 99 -8.18 -10.74 -0.47
CA LEU A 99 -9.03 -11.90 -0.18
C LEU A 99 -10.51 -11.59 -0.40
N ASN A 100 -10.94 -10.37 -0.04
CA ASN A 100 -12.31 -9.92 -0.25
C ASN A 100 -12.61 -9.61 -1.72
N ASP A 101 -11.63 -9.05 -2.44
CA ASP A 101 -11.74 -8.71 -3.86
C ASP A 101 -10.42 -9.03 -4.58
N PRO A 102 -10.31 -10.17 -5.28
CA PRO A 102 -9.10 -10.54 -6.01
C PRO A 102 -8.84 -9.63 -7.23
N TYR A 103 -9.85 -8.88 -7.70
CA TYR A 103 -9.73 -7.89 -8.77
C TYR A 103 -9.53 -6.48 -8.23
N TRP A 104 -9.22 -6.33 -6.94
CA TRP A 104 -8.98 -5.04 -6.30
C TRP A 104 -8.04 -4.13 -7.11
N PRO A 105 -6.90 -4.59 -7.67
CA PRO A 105 -6.02 -3.72 -8.45
C PRO A 105 -6.71 -3.11 -9.69
N TYR A 106 -7.57 -3.89 -10.35
CA TYR A 106 -8.35 -3.41 -11.49
C TYR A 106 -9.41 -2.39 -11.05
N HIS A 107 -10.13 -2.66 -9.96
CA HIS A 107 -11.11 -1.72 -9.42
C HIS A 107 -10.46 -0.44 -8.90
N ALA A 108 -9.30 -0.54 -8.24
CA ALA A 108 -8.50 0.58 -7.79
C ALA A 108 -8.03 1.44 -8.97
N ALA A 109 -7.47 0.82 -10.02
CA ALA A 109 -7.08 1.53 -11.24
C ALA A 109 -8.26 2.32 -11.84
N ARG A 110 -9.47 1.75 -11.85
CA ARG A 110 -10.68 2.46 -12.32
C ARG A 110 -11.08 3.60 -11.40
N ALA A 111 -11.09 3.38 -10.09
CA ALA A 111 -11.45 4.40 -9.09
C ALA A 111 -10.49 5.61 -9.15
N LEU A 112 -9.21 5.36 -9.43
CA LEU A 112 -8.17 6.37 -9.59
C LEU A 112 -8.11 6.99 -11.00
N GLY A 113 -9.02 6.61 -11.91
CA GLY A 113 -9.08 7.16 -13.26
C GLY A 113 -7.95 6.73 -14.19
N THR A 114 -7.28 5.61 -13.92
CA THR A 114 -6.17 5.11 -14.75
C THR A 114 -6.68 4.69 -16.14
N PRO A 115 -6.07 5.16 -17.25
CA PRO A 115 -6.50 4.80 -18.59
C PRO A 115 -6.33 3.30 -18.87
N ALA A 116 -7.29 2.69 -19.58
CA ALA A 116 -7.31 1.24 -19.88
C ALA A 116 -6.00 0.70 -20.51
N ARG A 117 -5.32 1.49 -21.36
CA ARG A 117 -4.04 1.10 -21.98
C ARG A 117 -2.83 1.09 -21.05
N ARG A 118 -2.95 1.72 -19.86
CA ARG A 118 -1.95 1.68 -18.77
C ARG A 118 -2.51 0.96 -17.52
N GLY A 119 -3.70 0.39 -17.63
CA GLY A 119 -4.37 -0.29 -16.52
C GLY A 119 -3.70 -1.63 -16.20
N VAL A 120 -4.19 -2.27 -15.14
CA VAL A 120 -3.73 -3.62 -14.74
C VAL A 120 -3.91 -4.58 -15.93
N PRO A 121 -2.84 -5.22 -16.43
CA PRO A 121 -2.93 -6.12 -17.56
C PRO A 121 -3.80 -7.32 -17.16
N MET A 122 -4.99 -7.39 -17.72
CA MET A 122 -5.89 -8.51 -17.53
C MET A 122 -5.56 -9.61 -18.54
N PRO A 123 -5.67 -10.90 -18.17
CA PRO A 123 -5.59 -11.96 -19.16
C PRO A 123 -6.57 -11.70 -20.31
N ALA A 124 -6.15 -11.98 -21.55
CA ALA A 124 -6.87 -11.60 -22.77
C ALA A 124 -8.39 -11.89 -22.76
N PRO A 125 -8.89 -13.02 -22.24
CA PRO A 125 -10.33 -13.29 -22.17
C PRO A 125 -11.11 -12.27 -21.33
N TYR A 126 -10.54 -11.77 -20.24
CA TYR A 126 -11.18 -10.81 -19.34
C TYR A 126 -11.08 -9.38 -19.88
N GLY A 127 -9.92 -9.00 -20.44
CA GLY A 127 -9.72 -7.69 -21.04
C GLY A 127 -10.75 -7.39 -22.13
N TYR A 128 -11.01 -8.36 -23.01
CA TYR A 128 -12.01 -8.24 -24.06
C TYR A 128 -13.42 -7.94 -23.53
N VAL A 129 -13.87 -8.64 -22.48
CA VAL A 129 -15.21 -8.45 -21.90
C VAL A 129 -15.33 -7.10 -21.20
N LEU A 130 -14.30 -6.72 -20.45
CA LEU A 130 -14.28 -5.47 -19.67
C LEU A 130 -14.21 -4.24 -20.57
N ASP A 131 -13.46 -4.32 -21.68
CA ASP A 131 -13.42 -3.28 -22.70
C ASP A 131 -14.75 -3.16 -23.46
N ARG A 132 -15.41 -4.30 -23.74
CA ARG A 132 -16.68 -4.32 -24.48
C ARG A 132 -17.87 -3.80 -23.68
N ASN A 133 -17.90 -4.05 -22.36
CA ASN A 133 -18.96 -3.58 -21.47
C ASN A 133 -18.70 -2.16 -20.93
N ARG A 134 -17.75 -1.42 -21.51
CA ARG A 134 -17.50 -0.03 -21.14
C ARG A 134 -18.73 0.81 -21.47
N PRO A 135 -19.31 1.57 -20.51
CA PRO A 135 -20.40 2.49 -20.82
C PRO A 135 -19.97 3.45 -21.92
N TYR A 136 -20.80 3.62 -22.95
CA TYR A 136 -20.56 4.60 -24.00
C TYR A 136 -20.41 5.99 -23.37
N GLN A 137 -19.20 6.56 -23.48
CA GLN A 137 -18.92 7.94 -23.11
C GLN A 137 -18.97 8.74 -24.41
N PRO A 138 -20.06 9.47 -24.71
CA PRO A 138 -20.12 10.27 -25.93
C PRO A 138 -18.98 11.28 -25.92
N GLU A 139 -18.24 11.36 -27.04
CA GLU A 139 -17.31 12.45 -27.27
C GLU A 139 -18.10 13.77 -27.26
N VAL A 140 -17.80 14.64 -26.28
CA VAL A 140 -18.29 16.01 -26.30
C VAL A 140 -17.52 16.72 -27.40
N LYS A 141 -18.09 16.74 -28.62
CA LYS A 141 -17.57 17.61 -29.68
C LYS A 141 -17.63 19.05 -29.15
N PRO A 142 -16.53 19.83 -29.20
CA PRO A 142 -16.59 21.23 -28.84
C PRO A 142 -17.70 21.88 -29.68
N ARG A 143 -18.59 22.62 -29.02
CA ARG A 143 -19.55 23.47 -29.71
C ARG A 143 -18.71 24.40 -30.59
N ASN A 144 -18.96 24.34 -31.89
CA ASN A 144 -18.34 25.26 -32.81
C ASN A 144 -19.10 26.57 -32.66
N ASP A 145 -18.57 27.45 -31.82
CA ASP A 145 -19.09 28.79 -31.60
C ASP A 145 -18.88 29.56 -32.91
N ARG A 146 -19.99 29.82 -33.62
CA ARG A 146 -19.99 30.68 -34.81
C ARG A 146 -19.87 32.14 -34.41
#